data_AF-A0A7X7L501-F1
#
_entry.id   AF-A0A7X7L501-F1
#
_cell.length_a   1.000
_cell.length_b   1.000
_cell.length_c   1.000
_cell.angle_alpha   90.00
_cell.angle_beta   90.00
_cell.angle_gamma   90.00
#
_symmetry.space_group_name_H-M   'P 1'
#
loop_
_entity.id
_entity.type
_entity.pdbx_description
1 polymer ?
#
loop_
_entity_poly.entity_id
_entity_poly.type
_entity_poly.pdbx_seq_one_letter_code
_entity_poly.pdbx_strand_id
1 'polypeptide(L)'
;MSNLYLDKITLYEASYPLQNEQLYEAKQYLKFIDDIVDEGYTYLRNQLEEKFSGYTRLFNVVHENNSVPFPILKAENLSPCFYGSEEYELNEYLDNLAKSALDTRPNLNHPFLDEMVLYSEYIKNLNAPDTAFIFLLRDTLIPYLSFIKDNRCQNTKAYPLLIGRRFLKLITNKDNLDDDIRVVIIDALEHGVSTYDELKEFVRPGFLSFLNKYPLIKEILSKQLHDIEAKKIIIVESGIFATFPMLMAALDERIEIRLYTAIPFLYHIYKDFCFTCAYEKNRSFETVVCQEMLFELCDVKKGRFFVHETESPLIKKAALEELSYLYKQMIVCNEMH
;
A
#
# COMPACT_ATOMS: atom_id res chain seq x y z
N MET A 1 13.12 -7.56 14.68
CA MET A 1 13.07 -6.13 14.38
C MET A 1 14.05 -5.32 15.22
N SER A 2 14.14 -5.51 16.56
CA SER A 2 15.01 -4.69 17.42
C SER A 2 16.48 -4.72 17.02
N ASN A 3 17.02 -5.90 16.67
CA ASN A 3 18.44 -6.04 16.36
C ASN A 3 18.80 -5.40 15.02
N LEU A 4 17.98 -5.60 13.98
CA LEU A 4 18.21 -5.01 12.66
C LEU A 4 18.17 -3.47 12.68
N TYR A 5 17.25 -2.90 13.48
CA TYR A 5 17.17 -1.45 13.68
C TYR A 5 18.40 -0.92 14.44
N LEU A 6 18.83 -1.65 15.48
CA LEU A 6 19.99 -1.30 16.31
C LEU A 6 21.31 -1.36 15.53
N ASP A 7 21.50 -2.41 14.72
CA ASP A 7 22.70 -2.60 13.91
C ASP A 7 22.85 -1.45 12.91
N LYS A 8 21.74 -1.03 12.30
CA LYS A 8 21.71 0.13 11.39
C LYS A 8 22.00 1.45 12.08
N ILE A 9 21.39 1.74 13.23
CA ILE A 9 21.73 2.96 14.00
C ILE A 9 23.22 2.98 14.35
N THR A 10 23.73 1.86 14.86
CA THR A 10 25.14 1.74 15.27
C THR A 10 26.08 1.94 14.08
N LEU A 11 25.72 1.41 12.91
CA LEU A 11 26.45 1.65 11.66
C LEU A 11 26.46 3.14 11.29
N TYR A 12 25.33 3.84 11.41
CA TYR A 12 25.25 5.26 11.10
C TYR A 12 26.10 6.11 12.05
N GLU A 13 26.02 5.87 13.36
CA GLU A 13 26.83 6.56 14.37
C GLU A 13 28.34 6.37 14.10
N ALA A 14 28.74 5.16 13.68
CA ALA A 14 30.14 4.87 13.35
C ALA A 14 30.61 5.49 12.02
N SER A 15 29.68 5.92 11.16
CA SER A 15 29.96 6.37 9.79
C SER A 15 29.99 7.89 9.63
N TYR A 16 30.27 8.66 10.69
CA TYR A 16 30.27 10.13 10.61
C TYR A 16 31.45 10.70 9.79
N PRO A 17 31.22 11.64 8.86
CA PRO A 17 29.92 12.14 8.40
C PRO A 17 29.25 11.15 7.44
N LEU A 18 27.91 11.04 7.52
CA LEU A 18 27.14 10.14 6.65
C LEU A 18 27.19 10.64 5.20
N GLN A 19 27.27 9.69 4.27
CA GLN A 19 27.01 9.97 2.86
C GLN A 19 25.53 10.31 2.65
N ASN A 20 25.21 11.06 1.58
CA ASN A 20 23.84 11.51 1.30
C ASN A 20 22.81 10.37 1.30
N GLU A 21 23.15 9.21 0.72
CA GLU A 21 22.27 8.03 0.70
C GLU A 21 22.03 7.46 2.10
N GLN A 22 23.07 7.36 2.92
CA GLN A 22 22.97 6.87 4.30
C GLN A 22 22.17 7.85 5.17
N LEU A 23 22.36 9.15 4.99
CA LEU A 23 21.61 10.18 5.69
C LEU A 23 20.13 10.16 5.28
N TYR A 24 19.84 9.95 4.00
CA TYR A 24 18.47 9.78 3.51
C TYR A 24 17.82 8.52 4.10
N GLU A 25 18.50 7.37 4.07
CA GLU A 25 18.03 6.13 4.69
C GLU A 25 17.75 6.32 6.19
N ALA A 26 18.67 6.95 6.93
CA ALA A 26 18.50 7.27 8.35
C ALA A 26 17.25 8.13 8.61
N LYS A 27 17.00 9.14 7.77
CA LYS A 27 15.77 9.95 7.86
C LYS A 27 14.50 9.14 7.60
N GLN A 28 14.54 8.18 6.68
CA GLN A 28 13.38 7.32 6.42
C GLN A 28 13.12 6.34 7.58
N TYR A 29 14.16 5.81 8.21
CA TYR A 29 14.00 4.98 9.43
C TYR A 29 13.36 5.78 10.57
N LEU A 30 13.70 7.07 10.71
CA LEU A 30 13.12 7.96 11.70
C LEU A 30 11.65 8.23 11.37
N LYS A 31 11.36 8.56 10.11
CA LYS A 31 10.01 8.75 9.59
C LYS A 31 9.13 7.52 9.80
N PHE A 32 9.68 6.30 9.62
CA PHE A 32 8.96 5.07 9.90
C PHE A 32 8.54 4.95 11.36
N ILE A 33 9.43 5.29 12.32
CA ILE A 33 9.06 5.32 13.74
C ILE A 33 7.95 6.34 14.00
N ASP A 34 8.02 7.52 13.40
CA ASP A 34 6.99 8.55 13.58
C ASP A 34 5.63 8.09 13.03
N ASP A 35 5.61 7.48 11.84
CA ASP A 35 4.39 7.05 11.17
C ASP A 35 3.70 5.88 11.91
N ILE A 36 4.46 4.90 12.42
CA ILE A 36 3.85 3.82 13.23
C ILE A 36 3.22 4.34 14.53
N VAL A 37 3.73 5.44 15.10
CA VAL A 37 3.12 6.07 16.29
C VAL A 37 1.83 6.79 15.91
N ASP A 38 1.81 7.51 14.77
CA ASP A 38 0.59 8.14 14.23
C ASP A 38 -0.51 7.10 13.94
N GLU A 39 -0.13 5.93 13.46
CA GLU A 39 -1.04 4.78 13.26
C GLU A 39 -1.47 4.08 14.57
N GLY A 40 -0.98 4.52 15.73
CA GLY A 40 -1.35 3.97 17.04
C GLY A 40 -0.50 2.78 17.51
N TYR A 41 0.51 2.35 16.75
CA TYR A 41 1.45 1.29 17.12
C TYR A 41 2.56 1.81 18.07
N THR A 42 2.16 2.30 19.24
CA THR A 42 3.08 2.87 20.24
C THR A 42 4.03 1.85 20.88
N TYR A 43 3.64 0.57 20.93
CA TYR A 43 4.43 -0.49 21.58
C TYR A 43 5.83 -0.64 20.97
N LEU A 44 5.93 -0.68 19.64
CA LEU A 44 7.21 -0.88 18.95
C LEU A 44 8.15 0.32 19.19
N ARG A 45 7.63 1.54 19.07
CA ARG A 45 8.41 2.75 19.37
C ARG A 45 8.88 2.77 20.82
N ASN A 46 8.02 2.42 21.78
CA ASN A 46 8.38 2.37 23.19
C ASN A 46 9.44 1.30 23.46
N GLN A 47 9.33 0.11 22.85
CA GLN A 47 10.35 -0.93 22.94
C GLN A 47 11.70 -0.47 22.38
N LEU A 48 11.71 0.18 21.22
CA LEU A 48 12.95 0.71 20.61
C LEU A 48 13.59 1.78 21.49
N GLU A 49 12.77 2.65 22.08
CA GLU A 49 13.28 3.73 22.92
C GLU A 49 13.75 3.25 24.30
N GLU A 50 12.93 2.47 25.02
CA GLU A 50 13.26 2.02 26.38
C GLU A 50 14.47 1.08 26.41
N LYS A 51 14.62 0.22 25.40
CA LYS A 51 15.69 -0.79 25.38
C LYS A 51 16.99 -0.29 24.74
N PHE A 52 16.90 0.64 23.78
CA PHE A 52 18.03 0.96 22.91
C PHE A 52 18.23 2.46 22.68
N SER A 53 17.37 3.32 23.23
CA SER A 53 17.28 4.74 22.88
C SER A 53 17.20 4.95 21.36
N GLY A 54 16.54 4.03 20.65
CA GLY A 54 16.67 3.90 19.20
C GLY A 54 16.18 5.14 18.43
N TYR A 55 15.08 5.76 18.89
CA TYR A 55 14.58 6.98 18.27
C TYR A 55 15.52 8.16 18.59
N THR A 56 15.87 8.34 19.86
CA THR A 56 16.76 9.43 20.30
C THR A 56 18.12 9.39 19.59
N ARG A 57 18.72 8.20 19.46
CA ARG A 57 20.00 8.01 18.77
C ARG A 57 19.89 8.35 17.28
N LEU A 58 18.86 7.84 16.61
CA LEU A 58 18.67 8.13 15.18
C LEU A 58 18.38 9.62 14.92
N PHE A 59 17.61 10.26 15.80
CA PHE A 59 17.39 11.71 15.75
C PHE A 59 18.71 12.48 15.85
N ASN A 60 19.58 12.11 16.80
CA ASN A 60 20.89 12.73 16.96
C ASN A 60 21.78 12.54 15.72
N VAL A 61 21.81 11.33 15.14
CA VAL A 61 22.54 11.06 13.88
C VAL A 61 22.10 12.03 12.77
N VAL A 62 20.79 12.21 12.58
CA VAL A 62 20.26 13.13 11.54
C VAL A 62 20.67 14.58 11.85
N HIS A 63 20.58 15.00 13.12
CA HIS A 63 20.88 16.36 13.55
C HIS A 63 22.37 16.71 13.45
N GLU A 64 23.27 15.81 13.88
CA GLU A 64 24.73 15.98 13.83
C GLU A 64 25.26 16.09 12.40
N ASN A 65 24.53 15.54 11.42
CA ASN A 65 24.81 15.70 9.99
C ASN A 65 24.16 16.96 9.40
N ASN A 66 23.78 17.94 10.23
CA ASN A 66 23.15 19.21 9.84
C ASN A 66 21.88 19.03 9.01
N SER A 67 21.14 17.95 9.24
CA SER A 67 19.87 17.68 8.57
C SER A 67 18.70 17.77 9.54
N VAL A 68 17.50 17.82 8.97
CA VAL A 68 16.24 17.77 9.71
C VAL A 68 15.45 16.52 9.33
N PRO A 69 14.69 15.92 10.26
CA PRO A 69 13.76 14.84 9.97
C PRO A 69 12.76 15.21 8.87
N PHE A 70 12.16 14.19 8.23
CA PHE A 70 11.02 14.44 7.34
C PHE A 70 9.82 14.97 8.14
N PRO A 71 8.97 15.81 7.52
CA PRO A 71 7.79 16.31 8.20
C PRO A 71 6.83 15.16 8.56
N ILE A 72 6.26 15.24 9.76
CA ILE A 72 5.12 14.40 10.14
C ILE A 72 3.88 15.03 9.51
N LEU A 73 3.45 14.44 8.40
CA LEU A 73 2.14 14.71 7.85
C LEU A 73 1.13 14.05 8.78
N LYS A 74 0.60 14.84 9.72
CA LYS A 74 -0.61 14.45 10.42
C LYS A 74 -1.69 14.31 9.35
N ALA A 75 -2.50 13.27 9.42
CA ALA A 75 -3.76 13.26 8.70
C ALA A 75 -4.55 14.50 9.19
N GLU A 76 -4.46 15.60 8.46
CA GLU A 76 -4.99 16.88 8.89
C GLU A 76 -6.48 16.73 9.14
N ASN A 77 -6.92 16.78 10.40
CA ASN A 77 -8.31 16.96 10.84
C ASN A 77 -9.36 16.46 9.84
N LEU A 78 -9.20 15.21 9.38
CA LEU A 78 -10.22 14.59 8.56
C LEU A 78 -11.38 14.40 9.53
N SER A 79 -12.43 15.21 9.34
CA SER A 79 -13.67 15.08 10.10
C SER A 79 -14.04 13.59 10.15
N PRO A 80 -14.59 13.09 11.26
CA PRO A 80 -15.04 11.70 11.34
C PRO A 80 -15.83 11.35 10.08
N CYS A 81 -15.32 10.39 9.31
CA CYS A 81 -16.00 9.95 8.10
C CYS A 81 -17.17 9.08 8.54
N PHE A 82 -18.38 9.51 8.22
CA PHE A 82 -19.57 8.68 8.36
C PHE A 82 -19.91 8.09 7.01
N TYR A 83 -20.23 6.80 7.00
CA TYR A 83 -20.62 6.07 5.81
C TYR A 83 -22.11 5.77 5.86
N GLY A 84 -22.74 5.81 4.70
CA GLY A 84 -24.17 5.55 4.57
C GLY A 84 -24.53 4.10 4.87
N SER A 85 -25.82 3.82 4.84
CA SER A 85 -26.36 2.45 5.02
C SER A 85 -26.64 1.73 3.70
N GLU A 86 -26.55 2.42 2.56
CA GLU A 86 -26.75 1.83 1.24
C GLU A 86 -25.51 1.02 0.84
N GLU A 87 -25.74 -0.26 0.52
CA GLU A 87 -24.71 -1.16 0.01
C GLU A 87 -24.64 -1.11 -1.52
N TYR A 88 -23.43 -0.93 -2.05
CA TYR A 88 -23.15 -1.00 -3.47
C TYR A 88 -22.20 -2.16 -3.78
N GLU A 89 -22.46 -2.93 -4.83
CA GLU A 89 -21.47 -3.88 -5.35
C GLU A 89 -20.28 -3.10 -5.93
N LEU A 90 -19.05 -3.51 -5.59
CA LEU A 90 -17.85 -2.72 -5.86
C LEU A 90 -17.63 -2.40 -7.34
N ASN A 91 -17.82 -3.34 -8.25
CA ASN A 91 -17.57 -3.09 -9.68
C ASN A 91 -18.61 -2.11 -10.23
N GLU A 92 -19.89 -2.29 -9.87
CA GLU A 92 -20.96 -1.36 -10.25
C GLU A 92 -20.72 0.05 -9.68
N TYR A 93 -20.25 0.12 -8.43
CA TYR A 93 -19.89 1.37 -7.77
C TYR A 93 -18.74 2.09 -8.52
N LEU A 94 -17.66 1.38 -8.83
CA LEU A 94 -16.49 1.94 -9.53
C LEU A 94 -16.82 2.40 -10.96
N ASP A 95 -17.69 1.68 -11.67
CA ASP A 95 -18.15 2.07 -13.00
C ASP A 95 -18.96 3.38 -12.97
N ASN A 96 -19.78 3.58 -11.93
CA ASN A 96 -20.53 4.82 -11.75
C ASN A 96 -19.62 5.96 -11.30
N LEU A 97 -18.70 5.70 -10.37
CA LEU A 97 -17.70 6.66 -9.92
C LEU A 97 -16.85 7.20 -11.08
N ALA A 98 -16.40 6.31 -11.97
CA ALA A 98 -15.63 6.69 -13.15
C ALA A 98 -16.40 7.63 -14.09
N LYS A 99 -17.73 7.46 -14.22
CA LYS A 99 -18.57 8.37 -15.02
C LYS A 99 -18.71 9.73 -14.34
N SER A 100 -19.02 9.76 -13.05
CA SER A 100 -19.19 11.01 -12.29
C SER A 100 -17.92 11.87 -12.24
N ALA A 101 -16.75 11.23 -12.21
CA ALA A 101 -15.47 11.94 -12.23
C ALA A 101 -15.17 12.62 -13.58
N LEU A 102 -15.70 12.14 -14.71
CA LEU A 102 -15.52 12.80 -16.01
C LEU A 102 -16.31 14.12 -16.10
N ASP A 103 -17.43 14.22 -15.42
CA ASP A 103 -18.30 15.40 -15.40
C ASP A 103 -17.86 16.46 -14.37
N THR A 104 -16.85 16.15 -13.55
CA THR A 104 -16.37 17.02 -12.48
C THR A 104 -15.14 17.85 -12.90
N ARG A 105 -15.03 19.08 -12.40
CA ARG A 105 -13.87 19.95 -12.66
C ARG A 105 -12.72 19.53 -11.74
N PRO A 106 -11.49 19.34 -12.24
CA PRO A 106 -10.37 18.87 -11.44
C PRO A 106 -9.89 19.92 -10.45
N ASN A 107 -9.31 19.47 -9.35
CA ASN A 107 -8.44 20.30 -8.52
C ASN A 107 -7.00 20.21 -9.06
N LEU A 108 -6.50 21.31 -9.64
CA LEU A 108 -5.16 21.36 -10.26
C LEU A 108 -4.02 21.57 -9.26
N ASN A 109 -4.31 21.72 -7.97
CA ASN A 109 -3.33 22.16 -6.97
C ASN A 109 -2.83 21.06 -6.03
N HIS A 110 -3.07 19.78 -6.34
CA HIS A 110 -2.65 18.68 -5.46
C HIS A 110 -1.32 18.06 -5.92
N PRO A 111 -0.15 18.47 -5.37
CA PRO A 111 1.16 18.09 -5.89
C PRO A 111 1.43 16.59 -5.84
N PHE A 112 0.77 15.84 -4.95
CA PHE A 112 0.92 14.39 -4.89
C PHE A 112 0.21 13.65 -6.03
N LEU A 113 -0.80 14.25 -6.66
CA LEU A 113 -1.52 13.58 -7.75
C LEU A 113 -0.63 13.41 -9.00
N ASP A 114 0.35 14.27 -9.20
CA ASP A 114 1.34 14.10 -10.27
C ASP A 114 2.17 12.83 -10.06
N GLU A 115 2.54 12.55 -8.81
CA GLU A 115 3.26 11.32 -8.46
C GLU A 115 2.37 10.08 -8.64
N MET A 116 1.07 10.20 -8.32
CA MET A 116 0.10 9.14 -8.63
C MET A 116 -0.05 8.88 -10.13
N VAL A 117 0.02 9.93 -10.96
CA VAL A 117 0.03 9.78 -12.43
C VAL A 117 1.27 9.02 -12.88
N LEU A 118 2.46 9.38 -12.37
CA LEU A 118 3.70 8.67 -12.69
C LEU A 118 3.67 7.21 -12.25
N TYR A 119 3.15 6.93 -11.04
CA TYR A 119 2.98 5.56 -10.57
C TYR A 119 1.99 4.78 -11.44
N SER A 120 0.89 5.42 -11.85
CA SER A 120 -0.09 4.80 -12.75
C SER A 120 0.52 4.47 -14.11
N GLU A 121 1.33 5.37 -14.70
CA GLU A 121 2.07 5.09 -15.94
C GLU A 121 3.07 3.94 -15.77
N TYR A 122 3.80 3.91 -14.65
CA TYR A 122 4.70 2.80 -14.33
C TYR A 122 3.97 1.46 -14.35
N ILE A 123 2.81 1.36 -13.68
CA ILE A 123 2.01 0.12 -13.66
C ILE A 123 1.51 -0.27 -15.05
N LYS A 124 1.03 0.70 -15.85
CA LYS A 124 0.55 0.43 -17.22
C LYS A 124 1.66 -0.08 -18.13
N ASN A 125 2.89 0.39 -17.95
CA ASN A 125 4.04 -0.08 -18.72
C ASN A 125 4.48 -1.51 -18.39
N LEU A 126 3.97 -2.09 -17.29
CA LEU A 126 4.15 -3.51 -16.97
C LEU A 126 3.19 -4.41 -17.75
N ASN A 127 2.25 -3.84 -18.49
CA ASN A 127 1.27 -4.62 -19.22
C ASN A 127 1.95 -5.50 -20.29
N ALA A 128 1.63 -6.78 -20.28
CA ALA A 128 2.19 -7.78 -21.18
C ALA A 128 1.14 -8.86 -21.49
N PRO A 129 1.29 -9.61 -22.61
CA PRO A 129 0.43 -10.74 -22.91
C PRO A 129 0.34 -11.75 -21.75
N ASP A 130 -0.80 -12.42 -21.62
CA ASP A 130 -1.09 -13.43 -20.58
C ASP A 130 -0.88 -12.94 -19.14
N THR A 131 -1.01 -11.63 -18.90
CA THR A 131 -0.92 -11.00 -17.57
C THR A 131 -2.28 -10.49 -17.11
N ALA A 132 -2.61 -10.74 -15.85
CA ALA A 132 -3.73 -10.11 -15.15
C ALA A 132 -3.23 -9.23 -14.02
N PHE A 133 -4.00 -8.21 -13.66
CA PHE A 133 -3.67 -7.28 -12.58
C PHE A 133 -4.70 -7.38 -11.47
N ILE A 134 -4.25 -7.44 -10.23
CA ILE A 134 -5.07 -7.27 -9.04
C ILE A 134 -4.66 -5.94 -8.40
N PHE A 135 -5.61 -5.05 -8.21
CA PHE A 135 -5.41 -3.79 -7.51
C PHE A 135 -6.02 -3.89 -6.13
N LEU A 136 -5.21 -3.77 -5.08
CA LEU A 136 -5.69 -3.73 -3.69
C LEU A 136 -6.18 -2.31 -3.39
N LEU A 137 -7.49 -2.11 -3.53
CA LEU A 137 -8.11 -0.80 -3.72
C LEU A 137 -8.08 0.15 -2.52
N ARG A 138 -7.61 -0.29 -1.35
CA ARG A 138 -7.45 0.59 -0.18
C ARG A 138 -6.66 1.85 -0.57
N ASP A 139 -5.58 1.65 -1.32
CA ASP A 139 -4.66 2.73 -1.65
C ASP A 139 -4.36 2.80 -3.16
N THR A 140 -5.01 1.97 -3.99
CA THR A 140 -4.70 1.84 -5.43
C THR A 140 -5.88 2.14 -6.34
N LEU A 141 -6.89 2.85 -5.84
CA LEU A 141 -8.05 3.28 -6.62
C LEU A 141 -7.64 4.11 -7.85
N ILE A 142 -6.75 5.08 -7.68
CA ILE A 142 -6.29 5.93 -8.78
C ILE A 142 -5.54 5.08 -9.84
N PRO A 143 -4.51 4.29 -9.48
CA PRO A 143 -3.86 3.38 -10.43
C PRO A 143 -4.84 2.44 -11.14
N TYR A 144 -5.81 1.87 -10.43
CA TYR A 144 -6.82 0.98 -11.01
C TYR A 144 -7.67 1.68 -12.06
N LEU A 145 -8.26 2.83 -11.72
CA LEU A 145 -9.11 3.60 -12.62
C LEU A 145 -8.32 4.10 -13.84
N SER A 146 -7.06 4.48 -13.65
CA SER A 146 -6.16 4.81 -14.76
C SER A 146 -5.91 3.61 -15.67
N PHE A 147 -5.68 2.44 -15.09
CA PHE A 147 -5.38 1.23 -15.85
C PHE A 147 -6.56 0.80 -16.73
N ILE A 148 -7.77 0.73 -16.20
CA ILE A 148 -8.94 0.24 -16.94
C ILE A 148 -9.42 1.18 -18.06
N LYS A 149 -9.01 2.46 -18.04
CA LYS A 149 -9.35 3.43 -19.09
C LYS A 149 -8.26 3.61 -20.14
N ASP A 150 -7.10 2.99 -19.97
CA ASP A 150 -5.99 3.13 -20.90
C ASP A 150 -6.11 2.15 -22.08
N ASN A 151 -6.00 2.66 -23.31
CA ASN A 151 -6.10 1.86 -24.53
C ASN A 151 -5.04 0.75 -24.60
N ARG A 152 -3.85 0.94 -24.00
CA ARG A 152 -2.80 -0.09 -23.91
C ARG A 152 -3.24 -1.28 -23.05
N CYS A 153 -4.17 -1.07 -22.14
CA CYS A 153 -4.60 -2.03 -21.12
C CYS A 153 -5.99 -2.62 -21.40
N GLN A 154 -6.72 -2.15 -22.42
CA GLN A 154 -8.13 -2.53 -22.69
C GLN A 154 -8.40 -4.04 -22.80
N ASN A 155 -7.42 -4.83 -23.23
CA ASN A 155 -7.55 -6.29 -23.37
C ASN A 155 -7.01 -7.06 -22.16
N THR A 156 -6.61 -6.34 -21.11
CA THR A 156 -5.97 -6.90 -19.93
C THR A 156 -6.98 -6.95 -18.80
N LYS A 157 -7.10 -8.10 -18.14
CA LYS A 157 -8.02 -8.25 -17.01
C LYS A 157 -7.42 -7.56 -15.77
N ALA A 158 -8.18 -6.64 -15.21
CA ALA A 158 -7.87 -5.96 -13.95
C ALA A 158 -8.97 -6.26 -12.93
N TYR A 159 -8.58 -6.60 -11.71
CA TYR A 159 -9.48 -7.02 -10.64
C TYR A 159 -9.33 -6.09 -9.43
N PRO A 160 -10.38 -5.32 -9.08
CA PRO A 160 -10.37 -4.50 -7.88
C PRO A 160 -10.71 -5.35 -6.65
N LEU A 161 -9.77 -5.52 -5.72
CA LEU A 161 -10.01 -6.27 -4.48
C LEU A 161 -9.89 -5.36 -3.26
N LEU A 162 -10.79 -5.52 -2.29
CA LEU A 162 -10.72 -4.84 -1.00
C LEU A 162 -10.23 -5.80 0.08
N ILE A 163 -8.95 -6.18 -0.02
CA ILE A 163 -8.27 -7.06 0.94
C ILE A 163 -7.39 -6.18 1.84
N GLY A 164 -7.62 -6.25 3.14
CA GLY A 164 -7.01 -5.37 4.13
C GLY A 164 -7.40 -5.73 5.56
N ARG A 165 -7.01 -4.90 6.53
CA ARG A 165 -7.38 -5.05 7.96
C ARG A 165 -8.90 -5.21 8.14
N ARG A 166 -9.66 -4.38 7.44
CA ARG A 166 -11.13 -4.39 7.47
C ARG A 166 -11.73 -5.68 6.91
N PHE A 167 -11.16 -6.22 5.84
CA PHE A 167 -11.55 -7.53 5.30
C PHE A 167 -11.32 -8.64 6.33
N LEU A 168 -10.14 -8.69 6.97
CA LEU A 168 -9.85 -9.69 7.99
C LEU A 168 -10.85 -9.60 9.16
N LYS A 169 -11.11 -8.38 9.65
CA LYS A 169 -12.08 -8.13 10.72
C LYS A 169 -13.49 -8.58 10.33
N LEU A 170 -13.95 -8.20 9.14
CA LEU A 170 -15.27 -8.54 8.63
C LEU A 170 -15.48 -10.06 8.56
N ILE A 171 -14.50 -10.79 8.04
CA ILE A 171 -14.61 -12.23 7.81
C ILE A 171 -14.43 -13.07 9.09
N THR A 172 -13.64 -12.59 10.04
CA THR A 172 -13.26 -13.39 11.22
C THR A 172 -13.81 -12.87 12.54
N ASN A 173 -14.36 -11.65 12.54
CA ASN A 173 -14.72 -10.89 13.74
C ASN A 173 -13.56 -10.72 14.74
N LYS A 174 -12.31 -10.68 14.24
CA LYS A 174 -11.10 -10.47 15.04
C LYS A 174 -10.35 -9.23 14.57
N ASP A 175 -9.95 -8.41 15.53
CA ASP A 175 -9.08 -7.27 15.29
C ASP A 175 -7.61 -7.71 15.18
N ASN A 176 -6.81 -6.91 14.47
CA ASN A 176 -5.34 -7.02 14.37
C ASN A 176 -4.80 -8.36 13.83
N LEU A 177 -5.58 -9.09 13.02
CA LEU A 177 -5.08 -10.32 12.37
C LEU A 177 -3.99 -10.07 11.31
N ASP A 178 -3.89 -8.84 10.80
CA ASP A 178 -2.79 -8.44 9.93
C ASP A 178 -1.43 -8.49 10.64
N ASP A 179 -1.40 -8.33 11.97
CA ASP A 179 -0.18 -8.50 12.76
C ASP A 179 0.33 -9.95 12.71
N ASP A 180 -0.56 -10.94 12.79
CA ASP A 180 -0.19 -12.37 12.68
C ASP A 180 0.49 -12.65 11.33
N ILE A 181 0.09 -11.96 10.26
CA ILE A 181 0.69 -12.10 8.92
C ILE A 181 2.02 -11.33 8.87
N ARG A 182 2.03 -10.07 9.34
CA ARG A 182 3.20 -9.21 9.35
C ARG A 182 4.37 -9.80 10.15
N VAL A 183 4.09 -10.47 11.26
CA VAL A 183 5.11 -11.13 12.10
C VAL A 183 5.90 -12.17 11.32
N VAL A 184 5.29 -12.90 10.39
CA VAL A 184 6.01 -13.90 9.56
C VAL A 184 7.08 -13.23 8.68
N ILE A 185 6.76 -12.05 8.12
CA ILE A 185 7.73 -11.26 7.33
C ILE A 185 8.85 -10.74 8.23
N ILE A 186 8.52 -10.26 9.43
CA ILE A 186 9.52 -9.77 10.39
C ILE A 186 10.46 -10.89 10.84
N ASP A 187 9.91 -12.09 11.09
CA ASP A 187 10.68 -13.28 11.50
C ASP A 187 11.70 -13.67 10.43
N ALA A 188 11.32 -13.60 9.15
CA ALA A 188 12.26 -13.83 8.04
C ALA A 188 13.47 -12.88 8.08
N LEU A 189 13.23 -11.60 8.36
CA LEU A 189 14.31 -10.60 8.49
C LEU A 189 15.20 -10.87 9.70
N GLU A 190 14.63 -11.33 10.82
CA GLU A 190 15.41 -11.72 11.99
C GLU A 190 16.30 -12.95 11.73
N HIS A 191 15.92 -13.79 10.77
CA HIS A 191 16.70 -14.95 10.30
C HIS A 191 17.68 -14.62 9.17
N GLY A 192 17.85 -13.34 8.83
CA GLY A 192 18.86 -12.89 7.87
C GLY A 192 18.47 -13.07 6.40
N VAL A 193 17.19 -13.26 6.09
CA VAL A 193 16.68 -13.22 4.71
C VAL A 193 17.03 -11.86 4.08
N SER A 194 17.57 -11.90 2.87
CA SER A 194 18.16 -10.72 2.21
C SER A 194 17.73 -10.52 0.76
N THR A 195 17.06 -11.51 0.16
CA THR A 195 16.53 -11.43 -1.21
C THR A 195 15.03 -11.74 -1.26
N TYR A 196 14.38 -11.35 -2.36
CA TYR A 196 12.94 -11.56 -2.54
C TYR A 196 12.57 -13.05 -2.62
N ASP A 197 13.38 -13.85 -3.32
CA ASP A 197 13.14 -15.28 -3.45
C ASP A 197 13.31 -16.00 -2.11
N GLU A 198 14.36 -15.68 -1.36
CA GLU A 198 14.55 -16.18 0.02
C GLU A 198 13.35 -15.79 0.90
N LEU A 199 12.85 -14.56 0.77
CA LEU A 199 11.69 -14.11 1.54
C LEU A 199 10.45 -14.91 1.17
N LYS A 200 10.14 -15.09 -0.12
CA LYS A 200 9.00 -15.89 -0.57
C LYS A 200 9.06 -17.32 -0.05
N GLU A 201 10.23 -17.95 -0.11
CA GLU A 201 10.41 -19.32 0.38
C GLU A 201 10.23 -19.40 1.90
N PHE A 202 10.84 -18.48 2.65
CA PHE A 202 10.80 -18.48 4.12
C PHE A 202 9.39 -18.27 4.68
N VAL A 203 8.66 -17.29 4.15
CA VAL A 203 7.34 -16.90 4.71
C VAL A 203 6.22 -17.85 4.33
N ARG A 204 6.37 -18.61 3.23
CA ARG A 204 5.31 -19.45 2.67
C ARG A 204 4.72 -20.45 3.68
N PRO A 205 5.49 -21.23 4.46
CA PRO A 205 4.93 -22.13 5.47
C PRO A 205 4.12 -21.40 6.55
N GLY A 206 4.60 -20.24 7.01
CA GLY A 206 3.92 -19.42 8.01
C GLY A 206 2.58 -18.89 7.49
N PHE A 207 2.56 -18.39 6.26
CA PHE A 207 1.33 -17.95 5.59
C PHE A 207 0.34 -19.07 5.33
N LEU A 208 0.79 -20.24 4.87
CA LEU A 208 -0.08 -21.40 4.70
C LEU A 208 -0.66 -21.87 6.04
N SER A 209 0.13 -21.80 7.13
CA SER A 209 -0.35 -22.08 8.48
C SER A 209 -1.45 -21.10 8.92
N PHE A 210 -1.24 -19.79 8.70
CA PHE A 210 -2.26 -18.76 8.95
C PHE A 210 -3.54 -19.02 8.16
N LEU A 211 -3.43 -19.32 6.87
CA LEU A 211 -4.58 -19.59 5.99
C LEU A 211 -5.32 -20.87 6.38
N ASN A 212 -4.62 -21.90 6.86
CA ASN A 212 -5.25 -23.12 7.38
C ASN A 212 -5.97 -22.87 8.71
N LYS A 213 -5.45 -21.95 9.55
CA LYS A 213 -6.12 -21.50 10.80
C LYS A 213 -7.39 -20.70 10.50
N TYR A 214 -7.44 -20.00 9.37
CA TYR A 214 -8.59 -19.19 8.94
C TYR A 214 -9.14 -19.64 7.57
N PRO A 215 -9.84 -20.79 7.51
CA PRO A 215 -10.22 -21.43 6.26
C PRO A 215 -11.15 -20.58 5.37
N LEU A 216 -11.99 -19.71 5.96
CA LEU A 216 -12.85 -18.82 5.18
C LEU A 216 -12.05 -17.75 4.43
N ILE A 217 -10.99 -17.20 5.04
CA ILE A 217 -10.05 -16.30 4.34
C ILE A 217 -9.40 -17.05 3.19
N LYS A 218 -8.89 -18.26 3.46
CA LYS A 218 -8.25 -19.10 2.45
C LYS A 218 -9.18 -19.39 1.28
N GLU A 219 -10.44 -19.75 1.55
CA GLU A 219 -11.44 -20.04 0.53
C GLU A 219 -11.70 -18.84 -0.37
N ILE A 220 -11.95 -17.66 0.23
CA ILE A 220 -12.20 -16.43 -0.51
C ILE A 220 -11.00 -16.08 -1.39
N LEU A 221 -9.78 -16.04 -0.83
CA LEU A 221 -8.58 -15.68 -1.58
C LEU A 221 -8.25 -16.70 -2.67
N SER A 222 -8.35 -18.00 -2.37
CA SER A 222 -8.10 -19.05 -3.36
C SER A 222 -9.09 -18.98 -4.52
N LYS A 223 -10.37 -18.67 -4.23
CA LYS A 223 -11.38 -18.50 -5.27
C LYS A 223 -11.09 -17.29 -6.16
N GLN A 224 -10.74 -16.14 -5.58
CA GLN A 224 -10.37 -14.94 -6.36
C GLN A 224 -9.21 -15.23 -7.32
N LEU A 225 -8.23 -16.03 -6.89
CA LEU A 225 -7.06 -16.38 -7.70
C LEU A 225 -7.36 -17.47 -8.75
N HIS A 226 -8.19 -18.46 -8.39
CA HIS A 226 -8.55 -19.56 -9.29
C HIS A 226 -9.30 -19.09 -10.53
N ASP A 227 -10.15 -18.08 -10.39
CA ASP A 227 -10.98 -17.54 -11.48
C ASP A 227 -10.16 -16.70 -12.49
N ILE A 228 -8.85 -16.53 -12.28
CA ILE A 228 -7.95 -15.78 -13.16
C ILE A 228 -7.22 -16.74 -14.09
N GLU A 229 -7.46 -16.66 -15.40
CA GLU A 229 -6.86 -17.56 -16.41
C GLU A 229 -5.42 -17.18 -16.82
N ALA A 230 -4.97 -15.96 -16.49
CA ALA A 230 -3.65 -15.46 -16.88
C ALA A 230 -2.50 -16.31 -16.30
N LYS A 231 -1.38 -16.37 -17.04
CA LYS A 231 -0.17 -17.08 -16.60
C LYS A 231 0.63 -16.30 -15.57
N LYS A 232 0.51 -14.98 -15.58
CA LYS A 232 1.12 -14.06 -14.62
C LYS A 232 0.04 -13.20 -13.97
N ILE A 233 0.14 -13.01 -12.66
CA ILE A 233 -0.75 -12.13 -11.90
C ILE A 233 0.11 -11.07 -11.22
N ILE A 234 -0.10 -9.79 -11.55
CA ILE A 234 0.57 -8.68 -10.88
C ILE A 234 -0.35 -8.13 -9.80
N ILE A 235 0.05 -8.21 -8.54
CA ILE A 235 -0.67 -7.56 -7.44
C ILE A 235 -0.04 -6.18 -7.19
N VAL A 236 -0.86 -5.14 -7.32
CA VAL A 236 -0.49 -3.74 -7.10
C VAL A 236 -1.00 -3.31 -5.73
N GLU A 237 -0.09 -2.82 -4.87
CA GLU A 237 -0.38 -2.31 -3.52
C GLU A 237 0.56 -1.14 -3.19
N SER A 238 0.26 -0.37 -2.16
CA SER A 238 1.24 0.52 -1.49
C SER A 238 1.63 0.04 -0.10
N GLY A 239 1.12 -1.12 0.32
CA GLY A 239 1.41 -1.71 1.62
C GLY A 239 2.91 -1.90 1.80
N ILE A 240 3.48 -1.16 2.73
CA ILE A 240 4.92 -1.02 2.94
C ILE A 240 5.64 -2.32 3.38
N PHE A 241 4.88 -3.34 3.78
CA PHE A 241 5.35 -4.69 4.09
C PHE A 241 5.00 -5.73 3.00
N ALA A 242 4.14 -5.38 2.04
CA ALA A 242 3.51 -6.31 1.09
C ALA A 242 2.77 -7.48 1.77
N THR A 243 2.16 -7.24 2.94
CA THR A 243 1.54 -8.26 3.79
C THR A 243 0.52 -9.11 3.03
N PHE A 244 -0.42 -8.48 2.33
CA PHE A 244 -1.47 -9.20 1.59
C PHE A 244 -0.98 -9.76 0.25
N PRO A 245 -0.21 -9.04 -0.58
CA PRO A 245 0.38 -9.60 -1.79
C PRO A 245 1.23 -10.84 -1.51
N MET A 246 2.06 -10.82 -0.46
CA MET A 246 2.90 -11.96 -0.10
C MET A 246 2.09 -13.14 0.47
N LEU A 247 1.02 -12.86 1.24
CA LEU A 247 0.06 -13.88 1.66
C LEU A 247 -0.62 -14.57 0.46
N MET A 248 -1.02 -13.80 -0.54
CA MET A 248 -1.62 -14.32 -1.77
C MET A 248 -0.58 -15.08 -2.62
N ALA A 249 0.66 -14.60 -2.70
CA ALA A 249 1.76 -15.28 -3.39
C ALA A 249 2.11 -16.65 -2.77
N ALA A 250 1.78 -16.88 -1.50
CA ALA A 250 1.90 -18.21 -0.89
C ALA A 250 0.82 -19.20 -1.38
N LEU A 251 -0.33 -18.70 -1.85
CA LEU A 251 -1.42 -19.49 -2.43
C LEU A 251 -1.21 -19.79 -3.91
N ASP A 252 -0.61 -18.86 -4.65
CA ASP A 252 -0.47 -18.95 -6.10
C ASP A 252 0.90 -18.45 -6.58
N GLU A 253 1.63 -19.32 -7.25
CA GLU A 253 2.99 -19.06 -7.72
C GLU A 253 3.06 -18.09 -8.91
N ARG A 254 1.93 -17.86 -9.60
CA ARG A 254 1.84 -16.92 -10.73
C ARG A 254 1.96 -15.45 -10.30
N ILE A 255 1.90 -15.20 -8.98
CA ILE A 255 1.87 -13.86 -8.41
C ILE A 255 3.26 -13.23 -8.38
N GLU A 256 3.31 -12.02 -8.91
CA GLU A 256 4.39 -11.07 -8.76
C GLU A 256 3.84 -9.79 -8.12
N ILE A 257 4.61 -9.18 -7.23
CA ILE A 257 4.15 -7.98 -6.50
C ILE A 257 4.67 -6.71 -7.16
N ARG A 258 3.90 -5.62 -7.05
CA ARG A 258 4.31 -4.27 -7.39
C ARG A 258 3.86 -3.31 -6.31
N LEU A 259 4.83 -2.60 -5.78
CA LEU A 259 4.65 -1.71 -4.64
C LEU A 259 4.90 -0.27 -5.05
N TYR A 260 4.20 0.67 -4.44
CA TYR A 260 4.58 2.08 -4.52
C TYR A 260 5.96 2.29 -3.88
N THR A 261 6.11 1.87 -2.62
CA THR A 261 7.37 1.91 -1.86
C THR A 261 7.39 0.75 -0.84
N ALA A 262 8.46 0.65 -0.07
CA ALA A 262 8.60 -0.28 1.05
C ALA A 262 9.21 0.43 2.26
N ILE A 263 9.03 -0.12 3.45
CA ILE A 263 9.78 0.36 4.63
C ILE A 263 11.29 0.22 4.42
N PRO A 264 12.11 1.10 5.01
CA PRO A 264 13.55 1.18 4.70
C PRO A 264 14.29 -0.15 4.78
N PHE A 265 13.99 -0.97 5.79
CA PHE A 265 14.64 -2.26 5.96
C PHE A 265 14.12 -3.38 5.04
N LEU A 266 12.96 -3.24 4.41
CA LEU A 266 12.50 -4.16 3.36
C LEU A 266 12.83 -3.65 1.96
N TYR A 267 13.20 -2.37 1.83
CA TYR A 267 13.43 -1.77 0.52
C TYR A 267 14.47 -2.54 -0.29
N HIS A 268 15.59 -2.95 0.32
CA HIS A 268 16.62 -3.71 -0.40
C HIS A 268 16.13 -5.06 -0.96
N ILE A 269 15.18 -5.71 -0.27
CA ILE A 269 14.55 -6.98 -0.69
C ILE A 269 13.55 -6.71 -1.82
N TYR A 270 12.79 -5.62 -1.73
CA TYR A 270 11.71 -5.29 -2.67
C TYR A 270 12.11 -4.29 -3.76
N LYS A 271 13.36 -3.83 -3.83
CA LYS A 271 13.77 -2.68 -4.67
C LYS A 271 13.37 -2.81 -6.14
N ASP A 272 13.44 -4.03 -6.69
CA ASP A 272 13.14 -4.32 -8.10
C ASP A 272 11.62 -4.39 -8.37
N PHE A 273 10.81 -4.35 -7.31
CA PHE A 273 9.35 -4.40 -7.31
C PHE A 273 8.70 -3.08 -6.86
N CYS A 274 9.49 -2.16 -6.30
CA CYS A 274 9.05 -0.84 -5.86
C CYS A 274 9.15 0.20 -6.99
N PHE A 275 8.17 1.10 -7.05
CA PHE A 275 8.22 2.26 -7.94
C PHE A 275 9.23 3.32 -7.46
N THR A 276 9.32 3.55 -6.15
CA THR A 276 10.21 4.55 -5.57
C THR A 276 10.86 4.04 -4.28
N CYS A 277 12.02 4.60 -3.94
CA CYS A 277 12.62 4.44 -2.61
C CYS A 277 12.05 5.41 -1.58
N ALA A 278 11.23 6.38 -1.98
CA ALA A 278 10.77 7.49 -1.15
C ALA A 278 9.67 7.08 -0.14
N TYR A 279 10.05 6.31 0.89
CA TYR A 279 9.15 5.89 1.97
C TYR A 279 8.45 7.09 2.64
N GLU A 280 9.11 8.24 2.77
CA GLU A 280 8.56 9.44 3.41
C GLU A 280 7.30 9.99 2.73
N LYS A 281 7.06 9.57 1.49
CA LYS A 281 5.89 9.94 0.69
C LYS A 281 4.72 8.98 0.84
N ASN A 282 4.91 7.82 1.48
CA ASN A 282 3.86 6.80 1.62
C ASN A 282 2.62 7.36 2.31
N ARG A 283 2.79 8.21 3.33
CA ARG A 283 1.65 8.81 4.02
C ARG A 283 0.83 9.69 3.08
N SER A 284 1.47 10.51 2.25
CA SER A 284 0.77 11.32 1.23
C SER A 284 0.04 10.46 0.20
N PHE A 285 0.57 9.27 -0.10
CA PHE A 285 -0.04 8.30 -1.00
C PHE A 285 -1.32 7.70 -0.42
N GLU A 286 -1.27 7.28 0.84
CA GLU A 286 -2.41 6.69 1.53
C GLU A 286 -3.51 7.72 1.81
N THR A 287 -3.15 8.97 2.15
CA THR A 287 -4.14 9.99 2.56
C THR A 287 -4.80 10.75 1.42
N VAL A 288 -4.71 10.27 0.17
CA VAL A 288 -5.47 10.83 -0.96
C VAL A 288 -6.96 10.58 -0.71
N VAL A 289 -7.79 11.62 -0.80
CA VAL A 289 -9.17 11.61 -0.26
C VAL A 289 -10.03 10.52 -0.90
N CYS A 290 -9.94 10.34 -2.22
CA CYS A 290 -10.71 9.33 -2.94
C CYS A 290 -10.36 7.89 -2.55
N GLN A 291 -9.16 7.65 -2.02
CA GLN A 291 -8.70 6.32 -1.63
C GLN A 291 -9.04 6.04 -0.16
N GLU A 292 -8.77 7.02 0.71
CA GLU A 292 -8.92 6.85 2.17
C GLU A 292 -10.36 6.99 2.66
N MET A 293 -11.14 7.91 2.08
CA MET A 293 -12.39 8.36 2.72
C MET A 293 -13.66 8.16 1.89
N LEU A 294 -13.53 7.88 0.60
CA LEU A 294 -14.67 7.89 -0.31
C LEU A 294 -15.65 6.75 0.00
N PHE A 295 -15.15 5.56 0.27
CA PHE A 295 -15.96 4.39 0.56
C PHE A 295 -15.24 3.41 1.48
N GLU A 296 -16.00 2.53 2.13
CA GLU A 296 -15.47 1.48 2.99
C GLU A 296 -16.05 0.12 2.63
N LEU A 297 -15.27 -0.95 2.81
CA LEU A 297 -15.77 -2.33 2.69
C LEU A 297 -16.86 -2.59 3.73
N CYS A 298 -18.07 -2.95 3.32
CA CYS A 298 -19.16 -3.30 4.23
C CYS A 298 -19.46 -4.80 4.28
N ASP A 299 -19.33 -5.53 3.16
CA ASP A 299 -19.60 -6.97 3.13
C ASP A 299 -18.80 -7.70 2.02
N VAL A 300 -18.71 -9.02 2.11
CA VAL A 300 -18.21 -9.93 1.08
C VAL A 300 -19.23 -11.05 0.87
N LYS A 301 -20.07 -10.94 -0.17
CA LYS A 301 -21.13 -11.91 -0.46
C LYS A 301 -20.80 -12.69 -1.73
N LYS A 302 -20.75 -14.03 -1.63
CA LYS A 302 -20.50 -14.96 -2.76
C LYS A 302 -19.20 -14.66 -3.55
N GLY A 303 -18.20 -14.07 -2.91
CA GLY A 303 -16.94 -13.67 -3.54
C GLY A 303 -16.97 -12.30 -4.24
N ARG A 304 -17.99 -11.48 -3.99
CA ARG A 304 -18.04 -10.08 -4.43
C ARG A 304 -17.92 -9.14 -3.24
N PHE A 305 -17.28 -8.01 -3.45
CA PHE A 305 -17.09 -6.97 -2.42
C PHE A 305 -18.22 -5.95 -2.49
N PHE A 306 -18.71 -5.54 -1.34
CA PHE A 306 -19.74 -4.52 -1.19
C PHE A 306 -19.19 -3.36 -0.37
N VAL A 307 -19.58 -2.14 -0.72
CA VAL A 307 -19.09 -0.92 -0.08
C VAL A 307 -20.22 -0.02 0.39
N HIS A 308 -19.94 0.73 1.45
CA HIS A 308 -20.70 1.93 1.78
C HIS A 308 -19.93 3.16 1.30
N GLU A 309 -20.62 4.09 0.66
CA GLU A 309 -20.05 5.39 0.33
C GLU A 309 -20.13 6.34 1.53
N THR A 310 -19.21 7.28 1.64
CA THR A 310 -19.27 8.38 2.61
C THR A 310 -20.59 9.14 2.51
N GLU A 311 -21.13 9.65 3.62
CA GLU A 311 -22.27 10.56 3.60
C GLU A 311 -21.85 12.01 3.35
N SER A 312 -20.57 12.33 3.51
CA SER A 312 -20.05 13.70 3.46
C SER A 312 -19.99 14.23 2.02
N PRO A 313 -20.79 15.26 1.67
CA PRO A 313 -20.73 15.84 0.32
C PRO A 313 -19.38 16.50 0.02
N LEU A 314 -18.67 16.97 1.06
CA LEU A 314 -17.35 17.58 0.93
C LEU A 314 -16.30 16.54 0.54
N ILE A 315 -16.33 15.36 1.16
CA ILE A 315 -15.43 14.25 0.83
C ILE A 315 -15.73 13.77 -0.59
N LYS A 316 -17.00 13.55 -0.94
CA LYS A 316 -17.38 13.15 -2.32
C LYS A 316 -16.86 14.14 -3.35
N LYS A 317 -17.06 15.43 -3.11
CA LYS A 317 -16.60 16.48 -4.01
C LYS A 317 -15.07 16.45 -4.16
N ALA A 318 -14.33 16.43 -3.06
CA ALA A 318 -12.87 16.39 -3.08
C ALA A 318 -12.34 15.13 -3.80
N ALA A 319 -12.91 13.96 -3.49
CA ALA A 319 -12.57 12.70 -4.15
C ALA A 319 -12.83 12.75 -5.66
N LEU A 320 -13.99 13.28 -6.09
CA LEU A 320 -14.29 13.43 -7.51
C LEU A 320 -13.34 14.43 -8.19
N GLU A 321 -12.96 15.52 -7.52
CA GLU A 321 -11.99 16.49 -8.04
C GLU A 321 -10.59 15.87 -8.25
N GLU A 322 -10.14 14.98 -7.35
CA GLU A 322 -8.90 14.20 -7.49
C GLU A 322 -8.98 13.20 -8.66
N LEU A 323 -10.09 12.47 -8.77
CA LEU A 323 -10.30 11.52 -9.88
C LEU A 323 -10.41 12.23 -11.23
N SER A 324 -11.06 13.40 -11.30
CA SER A 324 -11.13 14.23 -12.50
C SER A 324 -9.75 14.72 -12.95
N TYR A 325 -8.85 15.01 -11.99
CA TYR A 325 -7.48 15.41 -12.30
C TYR A 325 -6.76 14.31 -13.09
N LEU A 326 -6.82 13.07 -12.58
CA LEU A 326 -6.26 11.90 -13.24
C LEU A 326 -6.78 11.74 -14.67
N TYR A 327 -8.10 11.76 -14.86
CA TYR A 327 -8.68 11.55 -16.19
C TYR A 327 -8.26 12.63 -17.20
N LYS A 328 -8.09 13.88 -16.77
CA LYS A 328 -7.63 14.94 -17.67
C LYS A 328 -6.17 14.77 -18.06
N GLN A 329 -5.31 14.37 -17.14
CA GLN A 329 -3.92 14.05 -17.46
C GLN A 329 -3.86 12.89 -18.47
N MET A 330 -4.74 11.88 -18.33
CA MET A 330 -4.82 10.76 -19.27
C MET A 330 -5.32 11.15 -20.67
N ILE A 331 -6.31 12.05 -20.78
CA ILE A 331 -6.80 12.52 -22.09
C ILE A 331 -5.69 13.26 -22.84
N VAL A 332 -4.94 14.13 -22.15
CA VAL A 332 -3.82 14.86 -22.75
C VAL A 332 -2.73 13.90 -23.25
N CYS A 333 -2.42 12.84 -22.51
CA CYS A 333 -1.44 11.83 -22.95
C CYS A 333 -1.92 10.99 -24.14
N ASN A 334 -3.22 10.72 -24.25
CA ASN A 334 -3.80 9.94 -25.35
C ASN A 334 -3.94 10.74 -26.66
N GLU A 335 -3.99 12.07 -26.63
CA GLU A 335 -4.02 12.92 -27.83
C GLU A 335 -2.63 13.18 -28.44
N MET A 336 -1.56 12.81 -27.73
CA MET A 336 -0.16 12.99 -28.16
C MET A 336 0.45 11.75 -28.83
N HIS A 337 -0.28 10.64 -28.89
CA HIS A 337 0.11 9.38 -29.52
C HIS A 337 -0.92 8.97 -30.58
#